data_AF-A0A0F0LBZ5-F1
#
_entry.id   AF-A0A0F0LBZ5-F1
#
_cell.length_a   1.000
_cell.length_b   1.000
_cell.length_c   1.000
_cell.angle_alpha   90.00
_cell.angle_beta   90.00
_cell.angle_gamma   90.00
#
_symmetry.space_group_name_H-M   'P 1'
#
loop_
_entity.id
_entity.type
_entity.pdbx_description
1 polymer ?
#
loop_
_entity_poly.entity_id
_entity_poly.type
_entity_poly.pdbx_seq_one_letter_code
_entity_poly.pdbx_strand_id
1 'polypeptide(L)'
;MELGTLFGAVALSNGGPRAAHDLQELSERTQMDRERGFVLAVEEFEHGTTEISAPIAAPGGSILASVSVALASTASEDHQRVVRLLLSMASELAEQLCEQVEDDEK
;
A
#
# COMPACT_ATOMS: atom_id res chain seq x y z
N MET A 1 10.91 -2.93 -12.56
CA MET A 1 10.50 -1.63 -13.16
C MET A 1 11.20 -0.54 -12.37
N GLU A 2 11.91 0.38 -13.02
CA GLU A 2 12.68 1.42 -12.34
C GLU A 2 11.78 2.63 -12.03
N LEU A 3 11.74 3.10 -10.79
CA LEU A 3 10.87 4.21 -10.35
C LEU A 3 11.04 5.47 -11.20
N GLY A 4 12.25 5.74 -11.68
CA GLY A 4 12.52 6.85 -12.59
C GLY A 4 11.77 6.77 -13.93
N THR A 5 11.43 5.57 -14.40
CA THR A 5 10.61 5.40 -15.60
C THR A 5 9.13 5.71 -15.33
N LEU A 6 8.64 5.38 -14.13
CA LEU A 6 7.25 5.61 -13.73
C LEU A 6 6.97 7.08 -13.38
N PHE A 7 7.94 7.75 -12.73
CA PHE A 7 7.78 9.10 -12.18
C PHE A 7 8.58 10.18 -12.92
N GLY A 8 9.09 9.91 -14.12
CA GLY A 8 10.09 10.71 -14.84
C GLY A 8 9.82 12.21 -15.07
N ALA A 9 8.68 12.75 -14.61
CA ALA A 9 8.37 14.18 -14.62
C ALA A 9 7.56 14.68 -13.39
N VAL A 10 7.37 13.86 -12.34
CA VAL A 10 6.51 14.22 -11.20
C VAL A 10 7.33 14.88 -10.09
N ALA A 11 6.97 16.11 -9.72
CA ALA A 11 7.46 16.73 -8.50
C ALA A 11 6.73 16.13 -7.29
N LEU A 12 7.47 15.53 -6.35
CA LEU A 12 6.93 14.91 -5.14
C LEU A 12 6.68 15.92 -3.99
N SER A 13 6.73 17.23 -4.28
CA SER A 13 6.71 18.30 -3.27
C SER A 13 5.34 18.64 -2.68
N ASN A 14 4.25 18.01 -3.15
CA ASN A 14 2.87 18.35 -2.78
C ASN A 14 2.19 17.33 -1.84
N GLY A 15 2.96 16.42 -1.24
CA GLY A 15 2.43 15.46 -0.28
C GLY A 15 2.10 16.06 1.09
N GLY A 16 1.61 15.22 1.99
CA GLY A 16 1.44 15.53 3.41
C GLY A 16 2.77 15.78 4.11
N PRO A 17 2.75 16.21 5.39
CA PRO A 17 3.94 16.64 6.13
C PRO A 17 5.04 15.58 6.24
N ARG A 18 4.70 14.30 6.01
CA ARG A 18 5.64 13.18 6.10
C ARG A 18 5.85 12.44 4.78
N ALA A 19 5.29 12.93 3.68
CA ALA A 19 5.48 12.33 2.36
C ALA A 19 6.97 12.23 1.98
N ALA A 20 7.30 11.32 1.05
CA ALA A 20 8.62 11.33 0.43
C ALA A 20 8.80 12.59 -0.43
N HIS A 21 9.96 13.23 -0.33
CA HIS A 21 10.23 14.51 -1.02
C HIS A 21 11.02 14.34 -2.32
N ASP A 22 11.64 13.17 -2.52
CA ASP A 22 12.38 12.84 -3.72
C ASP A 22 12.24 11.35 -4.09
N LEU A 23 12.71 11.00 -5.31
CA LEU A 23 12.59 9.65 -5.86
C LEU A 23 13.45 8.62 -5.11
N GLN A 24 14.56 9.06 -4.52
CA GLN A 24 15.41 8.17 -3.76
C GLN A 24 14.69 7.74 -2.48
N GLU A 25 14.16 8.71 -1.73
CA GLU A 25 13.37 8.46 -0.52
C GLU A 25 12.14 7.62 -0.82
N LEU A 26 11.41 7.91 -1.90
CA LEU A 26 10.27 7.11 -2.34
C LEU A 26 10.68 5.66 -2.64
N SER A 27 11.83 5.47 -3.30
CA SER A 27 12.35 4.13 -3.62
C SER A 27 12.72 3.34 -2.38
N GLU A 28 13.40 3.97 -1.43
CA GLU A 28 13.80 3.34 -0.17
C GLU A 28 12.57 2.94 0.65
N ARG A 29 11.58 3.83 0.79
CA ARG A 29 10.33 3.54 1.51
C ARG A 29 9.52 2.43 0.83
N THR A 30 9.37 2.49 -0.50
CA THR A 30 8.67 1.43 -1.27
C THR A 30 9.35 0.08 -1.10
N GLN A 31 10.68 0.04 -1.04
CA GLN A 31 11.43 -1.20 -0.80
C GLN A 31 11.17 -1.74 0.61
N MET A 32 11.15 -0.87 1.62
CA MET A 32 10.81 -1.25 3.00
C MET A 32 9.39 -1.81 3.11
N ASP A 33 8.43 -1.20 2.43
CA ASP A 33 7.04 -1.67 2.42
C ASP A 33 6.91 -3.04 1.73
N ARG A 34 7.66 -3.25 0.63
CA ARG A 34 7.75 -4.56 -0.04
C ARG A 34 8.29 -5.64 0.89
N GLU A 35 9.33 -5.34 1.67
CA GLU A 35 9.92 -6.28 2.63
C GLU A 35 8.98 -6.60 3.80
N ARG A 36 8.15 -5.62 4.21
CA ARG A 36 7.15 -5.78 5.28
C ARG A 36 5.88 -6.48 4.81
N GLY A 37 5.55 -6.36 3.53
CA GLY A 37 4.31 -6.87 2.93
C GLY A 37 3.08 -5.98 3.14
N PHE A 38 3.25 -4.76 3.68
CA PHE A 38 2.19 -3.78 3.90
C PHE A 38 2.78 -2.35 3.90
N VAL A 39 1.91 -1.36 3.70
CA VAL A 39 2.25 0.07 3.77
C VAL A 39 1.72 0.66 5.07
N LEU A 40 2.52 1.51 5.72
CA LEU A 40 2.10 2.36 6.83
C LEU A 40 2.45 3.81 6.50
N ALA A 41 1.49 4.52 5.93
CA ALA A 41 1.63 5.92 5.52
C ALA A 41 1.12 6.85 6.63
N VAL A 42 2.04 7.28 7.50
CA VAL A 42 1.72 8.22 8.59
C VAL A 42 1.84 9.64 8.06
N GLU A 43 0.72 10.34 7.95
CA GLU A 43 0.63 11.75 7.48
C GLU A 43 1.33 12.02 6.15
N GLU A 44 1.39 11.03 5.26
CA GLU A 44 1.97 11.19 3.92
C GLU A 44 0.99 11.85 2.93
N PHE A 45 -0.31 11.84 3.24
CA PHE A 45 -1.34 12.51 2.46
C PHE A 45 -1.72 13.88 3.06
N GLU A 46 -2.09 13.91 4.33
CA GLU A 46 -2.46 15.13 5.06
C GLU A 46 -2.14 15.00 6.57
N HIS A 47 -2.23 16.10 7.29
CA HIS A 47 -1.99 16.13 8.74
C HIS A 47 -3.07 15.35 9.50
N GLY A 48 -2.67 14.60 10.51
CA GLY A 48 -3.59 13.88 11.40
C GLY A 48 -4.23 12.65 10.78
N THR A 49 -3.78 12.19 9.61
CA THR A 49 -4.26 10.97 8.95
C THR A 49 -3.15 9.93 8.83
N THR A 50 -3.45 8.69 9.22
CA THR A 50 -2.61 7.51 8.98
C THR A 50 -3.37 6.54 8.09
N GLU A 51 -2.71 6.02 7.06
CA GLU A 51 -3.24 4.96 6.21
C GLU A 51 -2.42 3.67 6.37
N ILE A 52 -3.10 2.54 6.49
CA ILE A 52 -2.50 1.21 6.50
C ILE A 52 -3.07 0.43 5.33
N SER A 53 -2.22 -0.10 4.47
CA SER A 53 -2.62 -0.78 3.25
C SER A 53 -1.96 -2.14 3.09
N ALA A 54 -2.71 -3.12 2.61
CA ALA A 54 -2.22 -4.44 2.23
C ALA A 54 -2.48 -4.70 0.74
N PRO A 55 -1.54 -5.36 0.03
CA PRO A 55 -1.71 -5.71 -1.37
C PRO A 55 -2.63 -6.94 -1.52
N ILE A 56 -3.50 -6.91 -2.51
CA ILE A 56 -4.24 -8.06 -3.00
C ILE A 56 -3.47 -8.58 -4.21
N ALA A 57 -2.81 -9.73 -4.09
CA ALA A 57 -1.84 -10.22 -5.07
C ALA A 57 -2.27 -11.56 -5.68
N ALA A 58 -2.06 -11.72 -6.98
CA ALA A 58 -2.29 -12.97 -7.69
C ALA A 58 -1.20 -14.01 -7.39
N PRO A 59 -1.46 -15.30 -7.68
CA PRO A 59 -0.42 -16.33 -7.75
C PRO A 59 0.70 -15.87 -8.71
N GLY A 60 1.91 -15.69 -8.18
CA GLY A 60 3.05 -15.14 -8.94
C GLY A 60 3.45 -13.72 -8.53
N GLY A 61 2.71 -13.09 -7.62
CA GLY A 61 3.13 -11.85 -6.94
C GLY A 61 2.82 -10.56 -7.68
N SER A 62 2.04 -10.62 -8.77
CA SER A 62 1.46 -9.42 -9.38
C SER A 62 0.38 -8.85 -8.46
N ILE A 63 0.41 -7.54 -8.22
CA ILE A 63 -0.59 -6.86 -7.39
C ILE A 63 -1.81 -6.57 -8.26
N LEU A 64 -2.97 -7.13 -7.89
CA LEU A 64 -4.26 -6.92 -8.57
C LEU A 64 -4.97 -5.67 -8.06
N ALA A 65 -4.90 -5.45 -6.75
CA ALA A 65 -5.54 -4.34 -6.06
C ALA A 65 -4.87 -4.10 -4.70
N SER A 66 -5.39 -3.16 -3.91
CA SER A 66 -5.04 -2.98 -2.51
C SER A 66 -6.29 -2.76 -1.66
N VAL A 67 -6.19 -3.10 -0.38
CA VAL A 67 -7.18 -2.74 0.64
C VAL A 67 -6.51 -1.84 1.67
N SER A 68 -7.19 -0.75 2.04
CA SER A 68 -6.67 0.26 2.97
C SER A 68 -7.66 0.55 4.09
N VAL A 69 -7.12 0.92 5.26
CA VAL A 69 -7.85 1.61 6.32
C VAL A 69 -7.17 2.95 6.57
N ALA A 70 -7.96 4.03 6.49
CA ALA A 70 -7.55 5.37 6.89
C ALA A 70 -8.12 5.68 8.28
N LEU A 71 -7.27 6.15 9.18
CA LEU A 71 -7.58 6.45 10.57
C LEU A 71 -6.96 7.79 10.98
N ALA A 72 -7.55 8.42 12.00
CA ALA A 72 -6.93 9.58 12.62
C ALA A 72 -5.59 9.15 13.26
N SER A 73 -4.51 9.90 13.04
CA SER A 73 -3.17 9.57 13.58
C SER A 73 -3.12 9.58 15.11
N THR A 74 -4.09 10.22 15.77
CA THR A 74 -4.25 10.20 17.23
C THR A 74 -4.94 8.94 17.75
N ALA A 75 -5.54 8.13 16.87
CA ALA A 75 -6.11 6.85 17.26
C ALA A 75 -4.95 5.92 17.61
N SER A 76 -4.57 5.86 18.89
CA SER A 76 -3.43 5.06 19.38
C SER A 76 -3.71 3.54 19.39
N GLU A 77 -4.58 3.07 18.51
CA GLU A 77 -4.91 1.66 18.43
C GLU A 77 -3.69 0.83 18.01
N ASP A 78 -3.71 -0.45 18.38
CA ASP A 78 -2.67 -1.41 18.04
C ASP A 78 -2.58 -1.57 16.52
N HIS A 79 -1.76 -0.75 15.85
CA HIS A 79 -1.53 -0.81 14.40
C HIS A 79 -1.18 -2.23 13.95
N GLN A 80 -0.54 -3.04 14.81
CA GLN A 80 -0.23 -4.44 14.49
C GLN A 80 -1.49 -5.29 14.37
N ARG A 81 -2.53 -5.02 15.16
CA ARG A 81 -3.84 -5.68 15.01
C ARG A 81 -4.49 -5.30 13.68
N VAL A 82 -4.48 -4.01 13.32
CA VAL A 82 -5.05 -3.52 12.06
C VAL A 82 -4.31 -4.13 10.86
N VAL A 83 -2.98 -4.15 10.89
CA VAL A 83 -2.14 -4.81 9.86
C VAL A 83 -2.49 -6.29 9.72
N ARG A 84 -2.58 -7.04 10.82
CA ARG A 84 -2.94 -8.47 10.77
C ARG A 84 -4.32 -8.70 10.14
N LEU A 85 -5.31 -7.88 10.48
CA LEU A 85 -6.65 -7.97 9.91
C LEU A 85 -6.67 -7.63 8.42
N LEU A 86 -6.00 -6.55 8.02
CA LEU A 86 -5.85 -6.14 6.63
C LEU A 86 -5.17 -7.21 5.78
N LEU A 87 -4.10 -7.84 6.28
CA LEU A 87 -3.41 -8.91 5.56
C LEU A 87 -4.30 -10.15 5.39
N SER A 88 -5.08 -10.53 6.41
CA SER A 88 -6.06 -11.63 6.29
C SER A 88 -7.10 -11.31 5.23
N MET A 89 -7.71 -10.12 5.30
CA MET A 89 -8.71 -9.69 4.32
C MET A 89 -8.14 -9.62 2.91
N ALA A 90 -6.92 -9.12 2.74
CA ALA A 90 -6.27 -9.03 1.43
C ALA A 90 -6.03 -10.43 0.82
N SER A 91 -5.68 -11.42 1.64
CA SER A 91 -5.53 -12.81 1.21
C SER A 91 -6.86 -13.42 0.77
N GLU A 92 -7.93 -13.23 1.56
CA GLU A 92 -9.27 -13.72 1.22
C GLU A 92 -9.81 -13.09 -0.06
N LEU A 93 -9.58 -11.79 -0.26
CA LEU A 93 -9.94 -11.08 -1.48
C LEU A 93 -9.11 -11.54 -2.68
N ALA A 94 -7.84 -11.89 -2.47
CA ALA A 94 -6.99 -12.40 -3.54
C ALA A 94 -7.51 -13.74 -4.08
N GLU A 95 -7.91 -14.65 -3.19
CA GLU A 95 -8.52 -15.94 -3.56
C GLU A 95 -9.79 -15.72 -4.41
N GLN A 96 -10.70 -14.86 -3.93
CA GLN A 96 -11.97 -14.58 -4.62
C GLN A 96 -11.78 -13.94 -6.00
N LEU A 97 -10.85 -12.98 -6.12
CA LEU A 97 -10.59 -12.31 -7.40
C LEU A 97 -9.93 -13.24 -8.41
N CYS A 98 -9.07 -14.15 -7.97
CA CYS A 98 -8.44 -15.12 -8.88
C CYS A 98 -9.46 -16.13 -9.42
N GLU A 99 -10.38 -16.60 -8.58
CA GLU A 99 -11.47 -17.49 -9.02
C GLU A 99 -12.38 -16.83 -10.07
N GLN A 100 -12.69 -15.54 -9.90
CA GLN A 100 -13.51 -14.79 -10.87
C GLN A 100 -12.83 -14.62 -12.23
N VAL A 101 -11.52 -14.39 -12.25
CA VAL A 101 -10.76 -14.25 -13.52
C VAL A 101 -10.77 -15.57 -14.31
N GLU A 102 -10.67 -16.72 -13.63
CA GLU A 102 -10.73 -18.03 -14.30
C GLU A 102 -12.10 -18.38 -14.88
N ASP A 103 -13.17 -17.80 -14.35
CA ASP A 103 -14.54 -18.00 -14.84
C ASP A 103 -14.88 -17.03 -16.00
N ASP A 104 -14.32 -15.82 -16.04
CA ASP A 104 -14.49 -14.87 -17.16
C ASP A 104 -13.73 -15.30 -18.43
N GLU A 105 -12.69 -16.14 -18.31
CA GLU A 105 -11.89 -16.66 -19.44
C GLU A 105 -12.47 -17.94 -20.10
N LYS A 106 -13.58 -18.51 -19.58
CA LYS A 106 -14.24 -19.71 -20.12
C LYS A 106 -15.48 -19.41 -20.96
#